data_AF-A0AA40I3I1-F1
#
_entry.id   AF-A0AA40I3I1-F1
#
_cell.length_a   1.000
_cell.length_b   1.000
_cell.length_c   1.000
_cell.angle_alpha   90.00
_cell.angle_beta   90.00
_cell.angle_gamma   90.00
#
_symmetry.space_group_name_H-M   'P 1'
#
loop_
_entity.id
_entity.type
_entity.pdbx_description
1 polymer ?
#
loop_
_entity_poly.entity_id
_entity_poly.type
_entity_poly.pdbx_seq_one_letter_code
_entity_poly.pdbx_strand_id
1 'polypeptide(L)'
;MVQECEKAIQAAIASDPSKSELNAYSQEVITILGEPLIGATAAGDAVIIKLYQLSANTANILAQLLLQYLDQDLYVVVNGGVEETTELLKQRFDHILYTGNTAVGKIVMAADAKHLTPVIPELGGKSLCYIDKDLTWTSPPDA
;
A
#
# COMPACT_ATOMS: atom_id res chain seq x y z
N MET A 1 -21.33 -3.30 5.74
CA MET A 1 -19.98 -2.69 5.60
C MET A 1 -18.85 -3.70 5.57
N VAL A 2 -18.40 -4.33 6.68
CA VAL A 2 -17.32 -5.35 6.63
C VAL A 2 -17.70 -6.55 5.74
N GLN A 3 -18.92 -7.07 5.89
CA GLN A 3 -19.44 -8.16 5.05
C GLN A 3 -19.67 -7.76 3.58
N GLU A 4 -19.96 -6.49 3.28
CA GLU A 4 -20.10 -6.00 1.89
C GLU A 4 -18.73 -5.81 1.24
N CYS A 5 -17.76 -5.33 2.00
CA CYS A 5 -16.37 -5.18 1.57
C CYS A 5 -15.75 -6.57 1.35
N GLU A 6 -16.00 -7.53 2.24
CA GLU A 6 -15.60 -8.93 2.09
C GLU A 6 -16.21 -9.56 0.83
N LYS A 7 -17.50 -9.28 0.55
CA LYS A 7 -18.16 -9.76 -0.66
C LYS A 7 -17.63 -9.11 -1.94
N ALA A 8 -17.27 -7.82 -1.89
CA ALA A 8 -16.66 -7.12 -3.02
C ALA A 8 -15.22 -7.59 -3.27
N ILE A 9 -14.44 -7.82 -2.21
CA ILE A 9 -13.09 -8.40 -2.27
C ILE A 9 -13.15 -9.82 -2.83
N GLN A 10 -14.06 -10.67 -2.33
CA GLN A 10 -14.22 -12.02 -2.85
C GLN A 10 -14.75 -12.05 -4.28
N ALA A 11 -15.61 -11.10 -4.67
CA ALA A 11 -16.08 -10.98 -6.06
C ALA A 11 -14.96 -10.56 -7.01
N ALA A 12 -14.12 -9.60 -6.63
CA ALA A 12 -12.95 -9.18 -7.40
C ALA A 12 -11.89 -10.30 -7.51
N ILE A 13 -11.67 -11.07 -6.43
CA ILE A 13 -10.81 -12.26 -6.44
C ILE A 13 -11.38 -13.36 -7.35
N ALA A 14 -12.71 -13.46 -7.47
CA ALA A 14 -13.38 -14.53 -8.22
C ALA A 14 -13.66 -14.20 -9.70
N SER A 15 -13.66 -12.92 -10.09
CA SER A 15 -13.93 -12.49 -11.47
C SER A 15 -12.74 -12.67 -12.42
N ASP A 16 -11.54 -12.90 -11.90
CA ASP A 16 -10.34 -13.21 -12.70
C ASP A 16 -10.04 -14.73 -12.70
N PRO A 17 -10.43 -15.47 -13.77
CA PRO A 17 -10.12 -16.89 -13.92
C PRO A 17 -8.66 -17.15 -14.32
N SER A 18 -7.88 -16.11 -14.65
CA SER A 18 -6.47 -16.17 -15.05
C SER A 18 -5.58 -15.63 -13.93
N LYS A 19 -5.32 -16.45 -12.91
CA LYS A 19 -4.37 -16.13 -11.85
C LYS A 19 -3.03 -15.58 -12.39
N SER A 20 -2.72 -14.33 -12.05
CA SER A 20 -1.54 -13.95 -11.26
C SER A 20 -1.69 -12.49 -10.80
N GLU A 21 -1.33 -12.21 -9.56
CA GLU A 21 -0.99 -10.88 -9.06
C GLU A 21 -2.16 -10.04 -8.52
N LEU A 22 -2.48 -10.28 -7.24
CA LEU A 22 -3.10 -9.29 -6.37
C LEU A 22 -2.05 -8.68 -5.43
N ASN A 23 -1.87 -7.36 -5.51
CA ASN A 23 -0.90 -6.62 -4.71
C ASN A 23 -1.57 -5.69 -3.68
N ALA A 24 -1.25 -5.85 -2.39
CA ALA A 24 -1.78 -5.01 -1.31
C ALA A 24 -0.80 -3.88 -0.95
N TYR A 25 -1.29 -2.63 -0.88
CA TYR A 25 -0.48 -1.42 -0.62
C TYR A 25 -0.96 -0.60 0.57
N SER A 26 -0.06 -0.11 1.43
CA SER A 26 -0.41 0.86 2.50
C SER A 26 0.47 2.11 2.56
N GLN A 27 -0.19 3.29 2.51
CA GLN A 27 0.12 4.62 3.07
C GLN A 27 0.81 5.77 2.25
N GLU A 28 0.18 6.98 2.37
CA GLU A 28 0.36 8.35 1.80
C GLU A 28 0.20 8.59 0.28
N VAL A 29 -0.56 9.63 -0.11
CA VAL A 29 -1.03 9.92 -1.49
C VAL A 29 0.10 9.96 -2.54
N ILE A 30 1.27 10.47 -2.18
CA ILE A 30 2.42 10.57 -3.09
C ILE A 30 3.14 9.21 -3.22
N THR A 31 3.22 8.43 -2.14
CA THR A 31 3.84 7.10 -2.14
C THR A 31 2.90 6.02 -2.68
N ILE A 32 1.58 6.15 -2.50
CA ILE A 32 0.57 5.21 -3.01
C ILE A 32 0.40 5.37 -4.52
N LEU A 33 0.23 6.60 -5.02
CA LEU A 33 -0.02 6.87 -6.44
C LEU A 33 1.25 6.97 -7.29
N GLY A 34 2.42 7.06 -6.65
CA GLY A 34 3.71 7.14 -7.30
C GLY A 34 4.19 5.78 -7.79
N GLU A 35 5.45 5.46 -7.48
CA GLU A 35 6.17 4.30 -8.00
C GLU A 35 5.49 2.94 -7.77
N PRO A 36 4.85 2.66 -6.61
CA PRO A 36 4.23 1.37 -6.36
C PRO A 36 3.04 1.04 -7.26
N LEU A 37 2.03 1.90 -7.29
CA LEU A 37 0.82 1.67 -8.10
C LEU A 37 1.16 1.70 -9.58
N ILE A 38 2.01 2.65 -10.00
CA ILE A 38 2.47 2.73 -11.40
C ILE A 38 3.26 1.48 -11.77
N GLY A 39 4.14 1.01 -10.89
CA GLY A 39 4.96 -0.18 -11.10
C GLY A 39 4.11 -1.45 -11.23
N ALA A 40 3.16 -1.66 -10.33
CA ALA A 40 2.23 -2.78 -10.39
C ALA A 40 1.34 -2.73 -11.63
N THR A 41 0.80 -1.54 -11.95
CA THR A 41 0.00 -1.32 -13.16
C THR A 41 0.82 -1.63 -14.42
N ALA A 42 2.08 -1.21 -14.47
CA ALA A 42 2.96 -1.45 -15.60
C ALA A 42 3.39 -2.92 -15.71
N ALA A 43 3.45 -3.65 -14.59
CA ALA A 43 3.66 -5.09 -14.55
C ALA A 43 2.43 -5.88 -15.03
N GLY A 44 1.24 -5.26 -14.99
CA GLY A 44 -0.04 -5.88 -15.37
C GLY A 44 -0.82 -6.47 -14.20
N ASP A 45 -0.46 -6.10 -12.97
CA ASP A 45 -1.06 -6.65 -11.76
C ASP A 45 -2.45 -6.07 -11.48
N ALA A 46 -3.31 -6.86 -10.83
CA ALA A 46 -4.47 -6.34 -10.12
C ALA A 46 -4.03 -5.80 -8.75
N VAL A 47 -4.63 -4.68 -8.33
CA VAL A 47 -4.13 -3.91 -7.19
C VAL A 47 -5.23 -3.63 -6.17
N ILE A 48 -4.97 -4.02 -4.92
CA ILE A 48 -5.77 -3.61 -3.76
C ILE A 48 -5.05 -2.52 -2.99
N ILE A 49 -5.67 -1.35 -2.92
CA ILE A 49 -5.11 -0.14 -2.30
C ILE A 49 -5.73 0.04 -0.92
N LYS A 50 -4.92 -0.08 0.14
CA LYS A 50 -5.35 0.15 1.53
C LYS A 50 -4.96 1.56 1.98
N LEU A 51 -5.96 2.36 2.34
CA LEU A 51 -5.77 3.68 2.95
C LEU A 51 -6.01 3.57 4.46
N TYR A 52 -4.98 3.74 5.31
CA TYR A 52 -5.07 3.46 6.76
C TYR A 52 -4.84 4.69 7.68
N GLN A 53 -3.99 5.64 7.30
CA GLN A 53 -3.70 6.90 8.05
C GLN A 53 -3.97 8.19 7.27
N LEU A 54 -4.69 8.12 6.15
CA LEU A 54 -5.11 9.36 5.49
C LEU A 54 -6.25 9.99 6.29
N SER A 55 -6.33 11.33 6.29
CA SER A 55 -7.53 12.00 6.78
C SER A 55 -8.75 11.41 6.06
N ALA A 56 -9.88 11.25 6.76
CA ALA A 56 -11.07 10.64 6.17
C ALA A 56 -11.48 11.31 4.85
N ASN A 57 -11.32 12.63 4.76
CA ASN A 57 -11.59 13.41 3.56
C ASN A 57 -10.64 13.04 2.40
N THR A 58 -9.34 12.91 2.69
CA THR A 58 -8.35 12.52 1.68
C THR A 58 -8.59 11.10 1.18
N ALA A 59 -8.86 10.15 2.09
CA ALA A 59 -9.15 8.77 1.71
C ALA A 59 -10.39 8.67 0.81
N ASN A 60 -11.45 9.41 1.14
CA ASN A 60 -12.68 9.43 0.35
C ASN A 60 -12.47 10.03 -1.05
N ILE A 61 -11.77 11.16 -1.15
CA ILE A 61 -11.50 11.78 -2.45
C ILE A 61 -10.61 10.88 -3.31
N LEU A 62 -9.58 10.28 -2.72
CA LEU A 62 -8.69 9.37 -3.45
C LEU A 62 -9.44 8.14 -3.97
N ALA A 63 -10.28 7.53 -3.15
CA ALA A 63 -11.11 6.40 -3.54
C ALA A 63 -12.05 6.78 -4.70
N GLN A 64 -12.69 7.95 -4.64
CA GLN A 64 -13.56 8.43 -5.71
C GLN A 64 -12.80 8.68 -7.01
N LEU A 65 -11.63 9.31 -6.95
CA LEU A 65 -10.83 9.59 -8.13
C LEU A 65 -10.29 8.30 -8.76
N LEU A 66 -9.75 7.39 -7.96
CA LEU A 66 -9.21 6.13 -8.49
C LEU A 66 -10.27 5.33 -9.24
N LEU A 67 -11.47 5.21 -8.69
CA LEU A 67 -12.58 4.50 -9.33
C LEU A 67 -13.14 5.22 -10.58
N GLN A 68 -12.84 6.51 -10.78
CA GLN A 68 -13.22 7.24 -11.99
C GLN A 68 -12.26 7.04 -13.16
N TYR A 69 -10.98 6.78 -12.87
CA TYR A 69 -9.93 6.73 -13.90
C TYR A 69 -9.36 5.32 -14.11
N LEU A 70 -9.48 4.42 -13.14
CA LEU A 70 -8.98 3.05 -13.20
C LEU A 70 -10.12 2.04 -13.32
N ASP A 71 -9.79 0.88 -13.88
CA ASP A 71 -10.71 -0.26 -13.98
C ASP A 71 -11.12 -0.73 -12.59
N GLN A 72 -12.42 -0.75 -12.30
CA GLN A 72 -12.93 -1.06 -10.96
C GLN A 72 -12.85 -2.54 -10.60
N ASP A 73 -12.66 -3.43 -11.59
CA ASP A 73 -12.47 -4.85 -11.37
C ASP A 73 -11.00 -5.17 -11.05
N LEU A 74 -10.05 -4.40 -11.62
CA LEU A 74 -8.62 -4.58 -11.39
C LEU A 74 -8.05 -3.73 -10.25
N TYR A 75 -8.65 -2.58 -9.95
CA TYR A 75 -8.17 -1.63 -8.95
C TYR A 75 -9.21 -1.38 -7.88
N VAL A 76 -8.99 -1.95 -6.69
CA VAL A 76 -9.95 -1.87 -5.57
C VAL A 76 -9.36 -1.05 -4.43
N VAL A 77 -10.14 -0.10 -3.90
CA VAL A 77 -9.73 0.71 -2.74
C VAL A 77 -10.44 0.23 -1.47
N VAL A 78 -9.66 -0.14 -0.45
CA VAL A 78 -10.15 -0.60 0.84
C VAL A 78 -9.84 0.45 1.93
N ASN A 79 -10.89 1.09 2.42
CA ASN A 79 -10.82 2.00 3.58
C ASN A 79 -11.06 1.23 4.88
N GLY A 80 -10.49 1.70 5.99
CA GLY A 80 -10.63 1.03 7.30
C GLY A 80 -9.36 1.07 8.16
N GLY A 81 -9.52 0.69 9.42
CA GLY A 81 -8.47 0.65 10.42
C GLY A 81 -7.76 -0.70 10.54
N VAL A 82 -7.40 -1.05 11.77
CA VAL A 82 -6.63 -2.26 12.09
C VAL A 82 -7.44 -3.52 11.83
N GLU A 83 -8.75 -3.51 12.14
CA GLU A 83 -9.63 -4.66 11.97
C GLU A 83 -9.76 -5.04 10.50
N GLU A 84 -10.03 -4.08 9.63
CA GLU A 84 -10.15 -4.30 8.19
C GLU A 84 -8.81 -4.71 7.57
N THR A 85 -7.70 -4.15 8.04
CA THR A 85 -6.35 -4.56 7.60
C THR A 85 -6.04 -5.99 8.03
N THR A 86 -6.44 -6.38 9.24
CA THR A 86 -6.26 -7.74 9.75
C THR A 86 -7.07 -8.76 8.95
N GLU A 87 -8.28 -8.40 8.52
CA GLU A 87 -9.09 -9.25 7.66
C GLU A 87 -8.52 -9.33 6.24
N LEU A 88 -8.03 -8.21 5.71
CA LEU A 88 -7.40 -8.15 4.40
C LEU A 88 -6.17 -9.08 4.33
N LEU A 89 -5.29 -9.04 5.34
CA LEU A 89 -4.10 -9.90 5.44
C LEU A 89 -4.39 -11.40 5.64
N LYS A 90 -5.66 -11.81 5.78
CA LYS A 90 -6.01 -13.24 5.73
C LYS A 90 -6.17 -13.73 4.29
N GLN A 91 -6.48 -12.83 3.37
CA GLN A 91 -6.60 -13.14 1.95
C GLN A 91 -5.23 -13.49 1.37
N ARG A 92 -5.23 -14.20 0.24
CA ARG A 92 -3.99 -14.57 -0.44
C ARG A 92 -3.64 -13.50 -1.46
N PHE A 93 -2.44 -12.94 -1.32
CA PHE A 93 -1.81 -12.04 -2.27
C PHE A 93 -0.59 -12.71 -2.87
N ASP A 94 -0.20 -12.27 -4.07
CA ASP A 94 1.03 -12.75 -4.71
C ASP A 94 2.21 -11.85 -4.38
N HIS A 95 1.95 -10.58 -4.04
CA HIS A 95 2.97 -9.67 -3.51
C HIS A 95 2.34 -8.63 -2.58
N ILE A 96 3.09 -8.17 -1.56
CA ILE A 96 2.60 -7.13 -0.64
C ILE A 96 3.67 -6.05 -0.50
N LEU A 97 3.28 -4.80 -0.73
CA LEU A 97 4.12 -3.65 -0.42
C LEU A 97 3.54 -2.95 0.81
N TYR A 98 4.33 -2.90 1.87
CA TYR A 98 3.95 -2.26 3.10
C TYR A 98 4.84 -1.06 3.39
N THR A 99 4.27 0.14 3.44
CA THR A 99 4.97 1.33 3.92
C THR A 99 4.49 1.68 5.33
N GLY A 100 5.44 1.82 6.26
CA GLY A 100 5.11 2.30 7.60
C GLY A 100 6.18 2.03 8.65
N ASN A 101 5.76 1.56 9.82
CA ASN A 101 6.67 1.39 10.95
C ASN A 101 7.10 -0.08 11.11
N THR A 102 8.24 -0.29 11.75
CA THR A 102 8.83 -1.61 11.94
C THR A 102 7.94 -2.56 12.74
N ALA A 103 7.14 -2.06 13.69
CA ALA A 103 6.28 -2.91 14.50
C ALA A 103 5.16 -3.53 13.66
N VAL A 104 4.49 -2.74 12.84
CA VAL A 104 3.42 -3.21 11.94
C VAL A 104 3.99 -3.98 10.76
N GLY A 105 5.15 -3.59 10.21
CA GLY A 105 5.79 -4.35 9.14
C GLY A 105 6.11 -5.81 9.53
N LYS A 106 6.48 -6.05 10.80
CA LYS A 106 6.62 -7.40 11.34
C LYS A 106 5.30 -8.17 11.41
N ILE A 107 4.20 -7.48 11.71
CA ILE A 107 2.85 -8.09 11.76
C ILE A 107 2.42 -8.50 10.35
N VAL A 108 2.60 -7.63 9.35
CA VAL A 108 2.30 -7.92 7.94
C VAL A 108 3.10 -9.14 7.49
N MET A 109 4.43 -9.10 7.63
CA MET A 109 5.28 -10.20 7.21
C MET A 109 4.94 -11.53 7.91
N ALA A 110 4.54 -11.50 9.18
CA ALA A 110 4.11 -12.69 9.91
C ALA A 110 2.75 -13.22 9.48
N ALA A 111 1.81 -12.33 9.10
CA ALA A 111 0.50 -12.73 8.60
C ALA A 111 0.62 -13.50 7.29
N ASP A 112 1.44 -13.00 6.38
CA ASP A 112 1.58 -13.51 5.01
C ASP A 112 2.57 -14.66 4.85
N ALA A 113 3.38 -14.93 5.87
CA ALA A 113 4.25 -16.11 5.92
C ALA A 113 3.48 -17.43 5.70
N LYS A 114 2.17 -17.45 6.01
CA LYS A 114 1.28 -18.60 5.79
C LYS A 114 1.04 -18.91 4.32
N HIS A 115 1.11 -17.89 3.47
CA HIS A 115 0.86 -17.97 2.03
C HIS A 115 2.16 -17.99 1.21
N LEU A 116 3.31 -17.86 1.88
CA LEU A 116 4.63 -17.71 1.26
C LEU A 116 4.71 -16.51 0.30
N THR A 117 3.94 -15.46 0.60
CA THR A 117 3.88 -14.25 -0.21
C THR A 117 5.12 -13.38 0.03
N PRO A 118 5.84 -12.94 -1.01
CA PRO A 118 6.89 -11.94 -0.89
C PRO A 118 6.33 -10.61 -0.38
N VAL A 119 7.02 -10.02 0.60
CA VAL A 119 6.68 -8.73 1.18
C VAL A 119 7.84 -7.77 0.99
N ILE A 120 7.57 -6.58 0.45
CA ILE A 120 8.52 -5.46 0.42
C ILE A 120 8.10 -4.46 1.52
N PRO A 121 8.85 -4.39 2.64
CA PRO A 121 8.56 -3.46 3.70
C PRO A 121 9.40 -2.18 3.57
N GLU A 122 8.76 -1.06 3.25
CA GLU A 122 9.34 0.29 3.26
C GLU A 122 9.16 0.90 4.66
N LEU A 123 10.21 0.78 5.49
CA LEU A 123 10.13 1.09 6.92
C LEU A 123 10.91 2.35 7.29
N GLY A 124 10.45 3.01 8.35
CA GLY A 124 11.19 4.11 8.97
C GLY A 124 12.45 3.67 9.72
N GLY A 125 13.30 4.65 10.03
CA GLY A 125 14.53 4.48 10.80
C GLY A 125 15.22 5.81 11.07
N LYS A 126 16.41 5.77 11.67
CA LYS A 126 17.23 6.97 11.83
C LYS A 126 18.15 7.13 10.61
N SER A 127 17.84 8.08 9.75
CA SER A 127 18.73 8.51 8.67
C SER A 127 19.86 9.34 9.25
N LEU A 128 21.03 8.73 9.42
CA LEU A 128 22.21 9.41 9.95
C LEU A 128 22.78 10.37 8.92
N CYS A 129 23.04 11.60 9.34
CA CYS A 129 23.80 12.58 8.57
C CYS A 129 25.09 12.89 9.34
N TYR A 130 26.22 12.48 8.79
CA TYR A 130 27.54 12.79 9.33
C TYR A 130 28.13 13.96 8.54
N ILE A 131 28.59 14.98 9.24
CA ILE A 131 29.24 16.15 8.67
C ILE A 131 30.69 16.15 9.14
N ASP A 132 31.62 16.08 8.20
CA ASP A 132 33.06 16.14 8.48
C ASP A 132 33.45 17.56 8.94
N LYS A 133 34.47 17.65 9.80
CA LYS A 133 35.04 18.92 10.29
C LYS A 133 35.64 19.78 9.16
N ASP A 134 36.07 19.15 8.07
CA ASP A 134 36.74 19.82 6.96
C ASP A 134 35.72 20.34 5.91
N LEU A 135 34.42 20.14 6.17
CA LEU A 135 33.34 20.59 5.31
C LEU A 135 33.00 22.05 5.62
N THR A 136 33.17 22.93 4.63
CA THR A 136 32.78 24.33 4.75
C THR A 136 31.28 24.44 4.54
N TRP A 137 30.55 24.85 5.57
CA TRP A 137 29.13 25.17 5.46
C TRP A 137 28.95 26.45 4.64
N THR A 138 28.58 26.31 3.37
CA THR A 138 28.10 27.44 2.57
C THR A 138 26.61 27.59 2.81
N SER A 139 26.21 28.60 3.58
CA SER A 139 24.81 29.03 3.58
C SER A 139 24.42 29.44 2.15
N PRO A 140 23.18 29.15 1.70
CA PRO A 140 22.70 29.68 0.43
C PRO A 140 22.83 31.22 0.46
N PRO A 141 23.17 31.87 -0.67
CA PRO A 141 23.59 33.27 -0.69
C PRO A 141 22.59 34.32 -0.16
N ASP A 142 21.37 33.97 0.25
CA ASP A 142 20.30 34.93 0.59
C ASP A 142 19.42 34.52 1.81
N ALA A 143 19.99 33.91 2.86
CA ALA A 143 19.28 33.61 4.11
C ALA A 143 19.47 34.68 5.20
#